data_AF-A0A094HXC4-F1
#
_entry.id   AF-A0A094HXC4-F1
#
_cell.length_a   1.000
_cell.length_b   1.000
_cell.length_c   1.000
_cell.angle_alpha   90.00
_cell.angle_beta   90.00
_cell.angle_gamma   90.00
#
_symmetry.space_group_name_H-M   'P 1'
#
loop_
_entity.id
_entity.type
_entity.pdbx_description
1 polymer ?
#
loop_
_entity_poly.entity_id
_entity_poly.type
_entity_poly.pdbx_seq_one_letter_code
_entity_poly.pdbx_strand_id
1 'polypeptide(L)'
;MTFSHISLPVGSHYVAMRNFYTAALKPLGYEIKLGNGEGQEFCGLGTNASGPIFWLGLGANNKTLPKYDGKLESRIAPIHLAFDATSPK
;
A
#
# COMPACT_ATOMS: atom_id res chain seq x y z
N MET A 1 -2.65 1.74 -17.85
CA MET A 1 -2.95 0.71 -16.82
C MET A 1 -4.39 0.26 -16.99
N THR A 2 -4.67 -1.05 -16.96
CA THR A 2 -6.03 -1.61 -17.06
C THR A 2 -6.87 -1.33 -15.81
N PHE A 3 -6.22 -1.05 -14.67
CA PHE A 3 -6.86 -0.64 -13.42
C PHE A 3 -6.70 0.87 -13.22
N SER A 4 -7.76 1.54 -12.75
CA SER A 4 -7.69 2.96 -12.39
C SER A 4 -6.94 3.19 -11.07
N HIS A 5 -7.12 2.28 -10.11
CA HIS A 5 -6.39 2.21 -8.84
C HIS A 5 -6.66 0.87 -8.15
N ILE A 6 -5.88 0.56 -7.11
CA ILE A 6 -6.13 -0.57 -6.20
C ILE A 6 -6.01 -0.11 -4.75
N SER A 7 -6.77 -0.73 -3.85
CA SER A 7 -6.74 -0.46 -2.41
C SER A 7 -6.44 -1.73 -1.62
N LEU A 8 -5.50 -1.63 -0.68
CA LEU A 8 -5.14 -2.70 0.25
C LEU A 8 -5.54 -2.29 1.68
N PRO A 9 -6.48 -3.01 2.33
CA PRO A 9 -6.77 -2.78 3.73
C PRO A 9 -5.57 -3.25 4.59
N VAL A 10 -5.14 -2.40 5.51
CA VAL A 10 -3.98 -2.63 6.39
C VAL A 10 -4.33 -2.54 7.89
N GLY A 11 -5.59 -2.22 8.21
CA GLY A 11 -6.12 -2.21 9.58
C GLY A 11 -5.27 -1.36 10.53
N SER A 12 -5.16 -1.79 11.79
CA SER A 12 -4.35 -1.12 12.82
C SER A 12 -2.85 -1.03 12.51
N HIS A 13 -2.36 -1.72 11.46
CA HIS A 13 -0.96 -1.63 11.02
C HIS A 13 -0.72 -0.49 10.03
N TYR A 14 -1.69 0.40 9.81
CA TYR A 14 -1.62 1.48 8.82
C TYR A 14 -0.30 2.25 8.84
N VAL A 15 0.14 2.74 10.00
CA VAL A 15 1.38 3.52 10.10
C VAL A 15 2.60 2.71 9.65
N ALA A 16 2.68 1.45 10.07
CA ALA A 16 3.76 0.55 9.69
C ALA A 16 3.74 0.26 8.19
N MET A 17 2.56 -0.03 7.62
CA MET A 17 2.41 -0.35 6.20
C MET A 17 2.61 0.87 5.29
N ARG A 18 2.14 2.05 5.69
CA ARG A 18 2.45 3.32 5.01
C ARG A 18 3.95 3.50 4.93
N ASN A 19 4.66 3.44 6.07
CA ASN A 19 6.10 3.65 6.10
C ASN A 19 6.84 2.60 5.23
N PHE A 20 6.42 1.33 5.31
CA PHE A 20 6.97 0.26 4.48
C PHE A 20 6.80 0.55 2.99
N TYR A 21 5.58 0.78 2.51
CA TYR A 21 5.33 0.97 1.08
C TYR A 21 5.87 2.30 0.55
N THR A 22 5.86 3.36 1.35
CA THR A 22 6.52 4.62 0.98
C THR A 22 8.02 4.40 0.79
N ALA A 23 8.69 3.66 1.68
CA ALA A 23 10.11 3.34 1.51
C ALA A 23 10.37 2.40 0.33
N ALA A 24 9.58 1.34 0.20
CA ALA A 24 9.76 0.31 -0.83
C ALA A 24 9.52 0.83 -2.25
N LEU A 25 8.56 1.75 -2.43
CA LEU A 25 8.20 2.30 -3.74
C LEU A 25 8.92 3.62 -4.08
N LYS A 26 9.64 4.23 -3.11
CA LYS A 26 10.43 5.45 -3.34
C LYS A 26 11.42 5.31 -4.51
N PRO A 27 12.17 4.20 -4.68
CA PRO A 27 13.05 4.03 -5.84
C PRO A 27 12.33 4.02 -7.19
N LEU A 28 11.04 3.69 -7.20
CA LEU A 28 10.18 3.72 -8.39
C LEU A 28 9.52 5.09 -8.61
N GLY A 29 9.89 6.09 -7.82
CA GLY A 29 9.35 7.45 -7.91
C GLY A 29 7.94 7.61 -7.34
N TYR A 30 7.46 6.66 -6.54
CA TYR A 30 6.18 6.81 -5.85
C TYR A 30 6.32 7.71 -4.63
N GLU A 31 5.30 8.54 -4.42
CA GLU A 31 5.13 9.39 -3.25
C GLU A 31 3.67 9.38 -2.79
N ILE A 32 3.43 9.89 -1.57
CA ILE A 32 2.07 10.07 -1.07
C ILE A 32 1.46 11.27 -1.79
N LYS A 33 0.40 11.02 -2.57
CA LYS A 33 -0.35 12.03 -3.32
C LYS A 33 -1.57 12.53 -2.55
N LEU A 34 -2.15 11.71 -1.69
CA LEU A 34 -3.30 12.06 -0.85
C LEU A 34 -3.26 11.31 0.48
N GLY A 35 -3.73 11.94 1.55
CA GLY A 35 -3.90 11.31 2.87
C GLY A 35 -2.56 11.13 3.57
N ASN A 36 -2.37 11.82 4.70
CA ASN A 36 -1.22 11.61 5.61
C ASN A 36 -1.39 12.31 6.96
N GLY A 37 -2.56 12.91 7.22
CA GLY A 37 -2.80 13.73 8.40
C GLY A 37 -3.18 12.92 9.63
N GLU A 38 -2.98 13.51 10.81
CA GLU A 38 -3.58 13.00 12.05
C GLU A 38 -5.10 12.86 11.88
N GLY A 39 -5.65 11.70 12.24
CA GLY A 39 -7.08 11.39 12.07
C GLY A 39 -7.50 10.90 10.68
N GLN A 40 -6.55 10.72 9.75
CA GLN A 40 -6.81 10.08 8.45
C GLN A 40 -5.91 8.84 8.29
N GLU A 41 -6.41 7.68 8.72
CA GLU A 41 -5.70 6.40 8.52
C GLU A 41 -5.92 5.82 7.12
N PHE A 42 -5.66 6.64 6.10
CA PHE A 42 -5.53 6.24 4.72
C PHE A 42 -4.52 7.11 3.97
N CYS A 43 -3.89 6.54 2.94
CA CYS A 43 -3.07 7.28 1.99
C CYS A 43 -3.13 6.67 0.60
N GLY A 44 -3.00 7.51 -0.41
CA GLY A 44 -2.89 7.14 -1.83
C GLY A 44 -1.50 7.47 -2.34
N LEU A 45 -0.80 6.46 -2.87
CA LEU A 45 0.51 6.58 -3.48
C LEU A 45 0.42 6.61 -5.01
N GLY A 46 1.31 7.36 -5.64
CA GLY A 46 1.44 7.47 -7.09
C GLY A 46 2.76 8.11 -7.50
N THR A 47 3.08 8.07 -8.79
CA THR A 47 4.29 8.72 -9.35
C THR A 47 3.99 10.14 -9.79
N ASN A 48 4.99 10.92 -10.21
CA ASN A 48 4.75 12.26 -10.77
C ASN A 48 3.87 12.27 -12.02
N ALA A 49 3.89 11.18 -12.79
CA ALA A 49 3.06 11.03 -13.98
C ALA A 49 1.65 10.51 -13.68
N SER A 50 1.33 10.18 -12.42
CA SER A 50 0.04 9.61 -12.03
C SER A 50 -0.61 10.31 -10.85
N GLY A 51 -1.93 10.20 -10.75
CA GLY A 51 -2.65 10.41 -9.48
C GLY A 51 -2.38 9.28 -8.47
N PRO A 52 -3.10 9.26 -7.33
CA PRO A 52 -3.05 8.15 -6.38
C PRO A 52 -3.66 6.88 -6.97
N ILE A 53 -2.82 5.90 -7.27
CA ILE A 53 -3.19 4.62 -7.92
C ILE A 53 -3.07 3.42 -6.99
N PHE A 54 -2.33 3.54 -5.89
CA PHE A 54 -2.19 2.50 -4.87
C PHE A 54 -2.57 3.05 -3.50
N TRP A 55 -3.63 2.49 -2.91
CA TRP A 55 -4.22 2.99 -1.68
C TRP A 55 -3.99 2.06 -0.51
N LEU A 56 -3.70 2.64 0.64
CA LEU A 56 -3.66 1.98 1.94
C LEU A 56 -4.72 2.61 2.83
N GLY A 57 -5.43 1.81 3.62
CA GLY A 57 -6.35 2.33 4.63
C GLY A 57 -6.78 1.27 5.63
N LEU A 58 -7.57 1.66 6.64
CA LEU A 58 -8.03 0.73 7.67
C LEU A 58 -8.93 -0.41 7.13
N GLY A 59 -9.65 -0.17 6.03
CA GLY A 59 -10.71 -1.06 5.54
C GLY A 59 -12.07 -0.80 6.20
N ALA A 60 -13.13 -1.43 5.67
CA ALA A 60 -14.51 -1.01 5.95
C ALA A 60 -14.99 -1.23 7.40
N ASN A 61 -14.53 -2.26 8.12
CA ASN A 61 -15.15 -2.61 9.43
C ASN A 61 -14.28 -3.39 10.43
N ASN A 62 -13.01 -3.72 10.14
CA ASN A 62 -12.17 -4.49 11.05
C ASN A 62 -10.78 -3.89 11.18
N LYS A 63 -10.55 -3.14 12.27
CA LYS A 63 -9.22 -2.65 12.68
C LYS A 63 -8.24 -3.80 13.00
N THR A 64 -8.72 -5.04 13.04
CA THR A 64 -8.03 -6.26 13.44
C THR A 64 -7.67 -7.12 12.23
N LEU A 65 -6.79 -6.60 11.36
CA LEU A 65 -6.03 -7.50 10.50
C LEU A 65 -4.93 -8.16 11.33
N PRO A 66 -4.83 -9.50 11.38
CA PRO A 66 -3.75 -10.17 12.06
C PRO A 66 -2.40 -9.73 11.49
N LYS A 67 -1.48 -9.31 12.36
CA LYS A 67 -0.11 -9.00 11.97
C LYS A 67 0.49 -10.24 11.32
N TYR A 68 1.23 -10.04 10.22
CA TYR A 68 1.98 -11.13 9.61
C TYR A 68 3.06 -11.66 10.58
N ASP A 69 3.08 -12.97 10.77
CA ASP A 69 3.97 -13.69 11.69
C ASP A 69 5.18 -14.31 10.97
N GLY A 70 5.29 -14.17 9.65
CA GLY A 70 6.36 -14.75 8.85
C GLY A 70 6.05 -16.13 8.25
N LYS A 71 4.89 -16.73 8.53
CA LYS A 71 4.52 -18.08 8.08
C LYS A 71 3.52 -18.02 6.93
N LEU A 72 3.90 -18.59 5.78
CA LEU A 72 3.09 -18.55 4.55
C LEU A 72 2.07 -19.69 4.49
N GLU A 73 2.38 -20.82 5.14
CA GLU A 73 1.64 -22.09 5.06
C GLU A 73 0.24 -22.00 5.70
N SER A 74 0.04 -21.02 6.58
CA SER A 74 -1.22 -20.81 7.31
C SER A 74 -2.17 -19.81 6.62
N ARG A 75 -1.83 -19.27 5.44
CA ARG A 75 -2.65 -18.25 4.76
C ARG A 75 -3.34 -18.75 3.49
N ILE A 76 -4.63 -18.40 3.39
CA ILE A 76 -5.40 -18.43 2.13
C ILE A 76 -4.76 -17.39 1.19
N ALA A 77 -4.52 -17.79 -0.06
CA ALA A 77 -3.66 -17.13 -1.06
C ALA A 77 -3.44 -15.60 -0.84
N PRO A 78 -2.19 -15.13 -0.68
CA PRO A 78 -1.91 -13.71 -0.46
C PRO A 78 -2.33 -12.88 -1.68
N ILE A 79 -2.82 -11.66 -1.43
CA ILE A 79 -2.98 -10.65 -2.48
C ILE A 79 -1.59 -10.41 -3.07
N HIS A 80 -1.41 -10.72 -4.35
CA HIS A 80 -0.17 -10.46 -5.07
C HIS A 80 -0.30 -9.17 -5.88
N LEU A 81 0.54 -8.19 -5.57
CA LEU A 81 0.64 -6.92 -6.28
C LEU A 81 2.06 -6.76 -6.82
N ALA A 82 2.15 -6.42 -8.11
CA ALA A 82 3.40 -6.11 -8.76
C ALA A 82 3.37 -4.65 -9.24
N PHE A 83 4.48 -3.95 -9.04
CA PHE A 83 4.67 -2.58 -9.50
C PHE A 83 5.63 -2.59 -10.68
N ASP A 84 5.24 -1.88 -11.74
CA ASP A 84 6.10 -1.76 -12.91
C ASP A 84 7.40 -1.04 -12.56
N ALA A 85 8.51 -1.57 -13.05
CA ALA A 85 9.85 -1.12 -12.70
C ALA A 85 10.79 -1.33 -13.88
N THR A 86 11.63 -0.32 -14.13
CA THR A 86 12.75 -0.42 -15.06
C THR A 86 14.05 -0.44 -14.27
N SER A 87 14.94 -1.39 -14.57
CA SER A 87 16.29 -1.33 -14.03
C SER A 87 17.09 -0.29 -14.81
N PRO A 88 18.00 0.45 -14.17
CA PRO A 88 19.08 1.10 -14.90
C PRO A 88 19.82 0.03 -15.72
N LYS A 89 20.19 0.36 -16.95
CA LYS A 89 21.12 -0.47 -17.74
C LYS A 89 22.51 -0.43 -17.12
#